data_AF-A0A842U5B0-F1
#
_entry.id   AF-A0A842U5B0-F1
#
_cell.length_a   1.000
_cell.length_b   1.000
_cell.length_c   1.000
_cell.angle_alpha   90.00
_cell.angle_beta   90.00
_cell.angle_gamma   90.00
#
_symmetry.space_group_name_H-M   'P 1'
#
loop_
_entity.id
_entity.type
_entity.pdbx_description
1 polymer ?
#
loop_
_entity_poly.entity_id
_entity_poly.type
_entity_poly.pdbx_seq_one_letter_code
_entity_poly.pdbx_strand_id
1 'polypeptide(L)'
;MNKRIITNELSSLKVSELKDICRNNEISGYSSLKKSEVINLIATSLEEDHLKNIFKEYGIIPEEVISDKEIKKTIETGRELDERTYLNYLLQSLTKDELKEICRSFNIKGYSRFKKGELIEYILDSLAEEEYRRLLYDKEIEIISEGIRIAIDKIQGKDRESIKSIKIVNKDKHDVEIVFSGMNWEIVSFLSIREQNINNPMRDCDCRIGGNMGFCSHFWVGFIFSLKQGFFNRADWTLTRLPENFEELIQTIKIDETGAPASETSEENFSIVDKSTEDFQLAAYNGKAITVYEGIIDAIEKKEQEFQGVITVYYLLDLKDVKLGLRVKKKSEFREEDLIDLDLLNVRLSERLFEDNNLKRGNKLKFNGRLDRDDFLKMYIIKNIRKITVLNE
;
A
#
# COMPACT_ATOMS: atom_id res chain seq x y z
N MET A 1 22.78 24.70 -4.77
CA MET A 1 21.38 24.72 -5.23
C MET A 1 21.35 24.24 -6.67
N ASN A 2 20.47 23.30 -6.99
CA ASN A 2 20.26 22.88 -8.37
C ASN A 2 19.72 24.08 -9.18
N LYS A 3 20.35 24.39 -10.32
CA LYS A 3 19.99 25.52 -11.19
C LYS A 3 18.52 25.47 -11.61
N ARG A 4 17.94 24.27 -11.78
CA ARG A 4 16.54 24.09 -12.15
C ARG A 4 15.60 24.43 -10.99
N ILE A 5 15.95 24.05 -9.76
CA ILE A 5 15.22 24.45 -8.55
C ILE A 5 15.21 25.98 -8.42
N ILE A 6 16.38 26.62 -8.53
CA ILE A 6 16.49 28.09 -8.51
C ILE A 6 15.58 28.70 -9.58
N THR A 7 15.63 28.18 -10.81
CA THR A 7 14.81 28.71 -11.90
C THR A 7 13.31 28.48 -11.68
N ASN A 8 12.92 27.38 -11.03
CA ASN A 8 11.53 27.08 -10.69
C ASN A 8 11.02 28.02 -9.60
N GLU A 9 11.76 28.20 -8.51
CA GLU A 9 11.39 29.14 -7.45
C GLU A 9 11.29 30.58 -7.98
N LEU A 10 12.29 31.04 -8.75
CA LEU A 10 12.25 32.35 -9.40
C LEU A 10 11.11 32.47 -10.43
N SER A 11 10.62 31.36 -11.00
CA SER A 11 9.50 31.39 -11.94
C SER A 11 8.16 31.76 -11.28
N SER A 12 8.04 31.57 -9.96
CA SER A 12 6.86 31.98 -9.19
C SER A 12 6.73 33.51 -9.08
N LEU A 13 7.86 34.23 -9.15
CA LEU A 13 7.92 35.69 -9.05
C LEU A 13 7.42 36.39 -10.31
N LYS A 14 6.87 37.59 -10.15
CA LYS A 14 6.53 38.50 -11.25
C LYS A 14 7.80 39.05 -11.89
N VAL A 15 7.68 39.48 -13.15
CA VAL A 15 8.80 40.10 -13.88
C VAL A 15 9.32 41.35 -13.16
N SER A 16 8.43 42.14 -12.54
CA SER A 16 8.83 43.32 -11.75
C SER A 16 9.71 42.92 -10.57
N GLU A 17 9.33 41.89 -9.81
CA GLU A 17 10.06 41.40 -8.64
C GLU A 17 11.44 40.86 -9.05
N LEU A 18 11.51 40.11 -10.16
CA LEU A 18 12.79 39.65 -10.73
C LEU A 18 13.71 40.80 -11.15
N LYS A 19 13.15 41.88 -11.72
CA LYS A 19 13.93 43.06 -12.08
C LYS A 19 14.41 43.84 -10.86
N ASP A 20 13.62 43.86 -9.79
CA ASP A 20 14.02 44.47 -8.52
C ASP A 20 15.15 43.67 -7.85
N ILE A 21 15.10 42.33 -7.91
CA ILE A 21 16.23 41.47 -7.50
C ILE A 21 17.51 41.84 -8.27
N CYS A 22 17.44 41.96 -9.60
CA CYS A 22 18.59 42.37 -10.40
C CYS A 22 19.12 43.75 -10.00
N ARG A 23 18.22 44.72 -9.75
CA ARG A 23 18.60 46.08 -9.34
C ARG A 23 19.30 46.08 -7.98
N ASN A 24 18.75 45.36 -7.00
CA ASN A 24 19.25 45.34 -5.63
C ASN A 24 20.59 44.60 -5.50
N ASN A 25 20.91 43.72 -6.45
CA ASN A 25 22.16 42.95 -6.48
C ASN A 25 23.12 43.41 -7.59
N GLU A 26 22.94 44.62 -8.11
CA GLU A 26 23.82 45.25 -9.12
C GLU A 26 24.02 44.41 -10.40
N ILE A 27 23.07 43.53 -10.72
CA ILE A 27 23.09 42.74 -11.95
C ILE A 27 22.68 43.69 -13.10
N SER A 28 23.54 43.83 -14.11
CA SER A 28 23.27 44.69 -15.27
C SER A 28 22.71 43.92 -16.48
N GLY A 29 22.17 44.62 -17.48
CA GLY A 29 21.75 44.01 -18.75
C GLY A 29 20.39 43.31 -18.76
N TYR A 30 19.57 43.45 -17.72
CA TYR A 30 18.26 42.76 -17.60
C TYR A 30 17.06 43.51 -18.20
N SER A 31 17.20 44.79 -18.55
CA SER A 31 16.07 45.69 -18.86
C SER A 31 15.22 45.22 -20.04
N SER A 32 15.87 44.70 -21.10
CA SER A 32 15.26 44.20 -22.34
C SER A 32 14.96 42.71 -22.33
N LEU A 33 15.37 41.99 -21.28
CA LEU A 33 15.25 40.54 -21.20
C LEU A 33 13.82 40.09 -20.89
N LYS A 34 13.42 38.97 -21.48
CA LYS A 34 12.19 38.25 -21.15
C LYS A 34 12.31 37.59 -19.78
N LYS A 35 11.18 37.26 -19.14
CA LYS A 35 11.14 36.65 -17.80
C LYS A 35 12.13 35.48 -17.64
N SER A 36 12.12 34.53 -18.56
CA SER A 36 13.01 33.36 -18.53
C SER A 36 14.50 33.71 -18.63
N GLU A 37 14.83 34.77 -19.38
CA GLU A 37 16.21 35.24 -19.54
C GLU A 37 16.69 35.98 -18.28
N VAL A 38 15.81 36.77 -17.64
CA VAL A 38 16.09 37.40 -16.34
C VAL A 38 16.30 36.33 -15.26
N ILE A 39 15.46 35.30 -15.22
CA ILE A 39 15.61 34.18 -14.28
C ILE A 39 16.97 33.50 -14.45
N ASN A 40 17.35 33.19 -15.70
CA ASN A 40 18.64 32.59 -15.99
C ASN A 40 19.81 33.50 -15.57
N LEU A 41 19.70 34.79 -15.84
CA LEU A 41 20.71 35.78 -15.46
C LEU A 41 20.90 35.83 -13.94
N ILE A 42 19.80 35.88 -13.17
CA ILE A 42 19.85 35.84 -11.70
C ILE A 42 20.49 34.52 -11.22
N ALA A 43 20.04 33.39 -11.76
CA ALA A 43 20.51 32.07 -11.37
C ALA A 43 22.00 31.83 -11.67
N THR A 44 22.59 32.55 -12.62
CA THR A 44 24.02 32.46 -12.93
C THR A 44 24.87 33.53 -12.27
N SER A 45 24.28 34.66 -11.84
CA SER A 45 25.02 35.82 -11.33
C SER A 45 25.16 35.82 -9.82
N LEU A 46 24.33 35.06 -9.09
CA LEU A 46 24.30 35.06 -7.63
C LEU A 46 24.76 33.73 -7.06
N GLU A 47 25.49 33.80 -5.95
CA GLU A 47 25.83 32.64 -5.14
C GLU A 47 24.60 32.07 -4.42
N GLU A 48 24.68 30.79 -4.08
CA GLU A 48 23.58 30.05 -3.45
C GLU A 48 23.07 30.70 -2.16
N ASP A 49 23.95 31.19 -1.30
CA ASP A 49 23.56 31.80 -0.03
C ASP A 49 22.82 33.13 -0.23
N HIS A 50 23.15 33.89 -1.27
CA HIS A 50 22.41 35.10 -1.64
C HIS A 50 21.02 34.76 -2.20
N LEU A 51 20.91 33.71 -3.02
CA LEU A 51 19.62 33.24 -3.53
C LEU A 51 18.69 32.78 -2.41
N LYS A 52 19.22 32.08 -1.38
CA LYS A 52 18.46 31.69 -0.18
C LYS A 52 17.89 32.89 0.56
N ASN A 53 18.68 33.95 0.72
CA ASN A 53 18.23 35.19 1.35
C ASN A 53 17.15 35.89 0.53
N ILE A 54 17.30 35.95 -0.80
CA ILE A 54 16.29 36.50 -1.70
C ILE A 54 14.98 35.73 -1.58
N PHE A 55 15.01 34.39 -1.61
CA PHE A 55 13.78 33.61 -1.47
C PHE A 55 13.06 33.93 -0.15
N LYS A 56 13.80 33.97 0.97
CA LYS A 56 13.26 34.35 2.28
C LYS A 56 12.64 35.75 2.29
N GLU A 57 13.28 36.73 1.67
CA GLU A 57 12.78 38.12 1.58
C GLU A 57 11.46 38.22 0.83
N TYR A 58 11.31 37.45 -0.25
CA TYR A 58 10.10 37.44 -1.08
C TYR A 58 9.01 36.50 -0.55
N GLY A 59 9.17 35.95 0.66
CA GLY A 59 8.23 34.98 1.23
C GLY A 59 8.12 33.69 0.44
N ILE A 60 9.07 33.45 -0.47
CA ILE A 60 9.31 32.14 -1.05
C ILE A 60 10.00 31.38 0.06
N ILE A 61 9.26 30.56 0.80
CA ILE A 61 9.86 29.53 1.62
C ILE A 61 10.37 28.53 0.58
N PRO A 62 11.67 28.50 0.23
CA PRO A 62 12.11 27.32 -0.50
C PRO A 62 11.79 26.19 0.46
N GLU A 63 11.14 25.12 -0.02
CA GLU A 63 11.29 23.83 0.66
C GLU A 63 12.76 23.75 1.07
N GLU A 64 13.03 23.52 2.36
CA GLU A 64 14.38 23.57 2.93
C GLU A 64 15.38 23.16 1.86
N VAL A 65 16.23 24.09 1.45
CA VAL A 65 17.18 23.83 0.38
C VAL A 65 18.24 22.90 0.97
N ILE A 66 17.88 21.64 1.06
CA ILE A 66 18.74 20.56 1.51
C ILE A 66 19.81 20.45 0.46
N SER A 67 21.06 20.60 0.89
CA SER A 67 22.19 20.52 -0.01
C SER A 67 22.25 19.13 -0.66
N ASP A 68 22.81 19.03 -1.86
CA ASP A 68 23.00 17.73 -2.52
C ASP A 68 23.79 16.75 -1.62
N LYS A 69 24.72 17.27 -0.81
CA LYS A 69 25.47 16.48 0.17
C LYS A 69 24.58 15.89 1.26
N GLU A 70 23.63 16.66 1.77
CA GLU A 70 22.65 16.21 2.77
C GLU A 70 21.62 15.25 2.16
N ILE A 71 21.15 15.54 0.95
CA ILE A 71 20.29 14.64 0.17
C ILE A 71 20.99 13.30 0.01
N LYS A 72 22.24 13.30 -0.49
CA LYS A 72 23.04 12.10 -0.70
C LYS A 72 23.15 11.29 0.58
N LYS A 73 23.51 11.94 1.70
CA LYS A 73 23.59 11.27 3.01
C LYS A 73 22.26 10.62 3.42
N THR A 74 21.13 11.21 3.05
CA THR A 74 19.79 10.71 3.43
C THR A 74 19.32 9.56 2.54
N ILE A 75 19.66 9.56 1.25
CA ILE A 75 19.22 8.52 0.29
C ILE A 75 20.22 7.35 0.19
N GLU A 76 21.42 7.49 0.74
CA GLU A 76 22.47 6.47 0.74
C GLU A 76 22.04 5.28 1.62
N THR A 77 21.81 4.14 0.98
CA THR A 77 21.42 2.88 1.65
C THR A 77 22.48 1.79 1.49
N GLY A 78 23.61 2.08 0.84
CA GLY A 78 24.59 1.06 0.43
C GLY A 78 24.14 0.25 -0.79
N ARG A 79 23.19 0.77 -1.58
CA ARG A 79 22.74 0.14 -2.83
C ARG A 79 23.88 0.15 -3.87
N GLU A 80 24.07 -0.95 -4.58
CA GLU A 80 25.07 -1.05 -5.66
C GLU A 80 24.51 -0.64 -7.04
N LEU A 81 23.19 -0.55 -7.17
CA LEU A 81 22.54 -0.08 -8.40
C LEU A 81 22.80 1.41 -8.62
N ASP A 82 23.05 1.78 -9.88
CA ASP A 82 23.08 3.18 -10.27
C ASP A 82 21.71 3.85 -10.10
N GLU A 83 21.72 5.15 -9.85
CA GLU A 83 20.52 5.94 -9.54
C GLU A 83 19.47 5.88 -10.65
N ARG A 84 19.90 5.82 -11.92
CA ARG A 84 18.99 5.77 -13.06
C ARG A 84 18.26 4.44 -13.12
N THR A 85 18.99 3.33 -13.01
CA THR A 85 18.41 1.98 -12.99
C THR A 85 17.46 1.82 -11.80
N TYR A 86 17.87 2.29 -10.62
CA TYR A 86 17.03 2.23 -9.43
C TYR A 86 15.76 3.07 -9.58
N LEU A 87 15.88 4.30 -10.09
CA LEU A 87 14.72 5.15 -10.36
C LEU A 87 13.78 4.52 -11.37
N ASN A 88 14.28 3.86 -12.41
CA ASN A 88 13.41 3.12 -13.33
C ASN A 88 12.52 2.12 -12.55
N TYR A 89 13.11 1.31 -11.66
CA TYR A 89 12.33 0.37 -10.83
C TYR A 89 11.27 1.08 -9.98
N LEU A 90 11.64 2.20 -9.35
CA LEU A 90 10.73 2.98 -8.51
C LEU A 90 9.57 3.57 -9.32
N LEU A 91 9.85 4.15 -10.48
CA LEU A 91 8.85 4.80 -11.34
C LEU A 91 7.88 3.81 -11.99
N GLN A 92 8.26 2.54 -12.13
CA GLN A 92 7.32 1.50 -12.58
C GLN A 92 6.13 1.32 -11.62
N SER A 93 6.29 1.63 -10.33
CA SER A 93 5.22 1.52 -9.34
C SER A 93 4.17 2.63 -9.46
N LEU A 94 4.47 3.72 -10.16
CA LEU A 94 3.58 4.87 -10.29
C LEU A 94 2.57 4.73 -11.43
N THR A 95 1.43 5.38 -11.28
CA THR A 95 0.45 5.60 -12.35
C THR A 95 0.95 6.66 -13.35
N LYS A 96 0.30 6.73 -14.51
CA LYS A 96 0.65 7.74 -15.53
C LYS A 96 0.46 9.17 -15.02
N ASP A 97 -0.50 9.41 -14.12
CA ASP A 97 -0.78 10.77 -13.65
C ASP A 97 0.23 11.21 -12.57
N GLU A 98 0.65 10.33 -11.68
CA GLU A 98 1.75 10.59 -10.73
C GLU A 98 3.08 10.86 -11.48
N LEU A 99 3.36 10.12 -12.56
CA LEU A 99 4.52 10.41 -13.41
C LEU A 99 4.44 11.81 -14.07
N LYS A 100 3.24 12.27 -14.44
CA LYS A 100 3.07 13.64 -14.94
C LYS A 100 3.28 14.67 -13.84
N GLU A 101 2.95 14.37 -12.59
CA GLU A 101 3.22 15.24 -11.46
C GLU A 101 4.73 15.41 -11.24
N ILE A 102 5.51 14.33 -11.35
CA ILE A 102 6.97 14.41 -11.38
C ILE A 102 7.45 15.29 -12.52
N CYS A 103 6.88 15.14 -13.73
CA CYS A 103 7.24 16.04 -14.84
C CYS A 103 6.95 17.51 -14.52
N ARG A 104 5.88 17.82 -13.79
CA ARG A 104 5.54 19.19 -13.39
C ARG A 104 6.51 19.71 -12.33
N SER A 105 6.81 18.93 -11.29
CA SER A 105 7.70 19.36 -10.20
C SER A 105 9.11 19.62 -10.71
N PHE A 106 9.59 18.81 -11.66
CA PHE A 106 10.88 19.02 -12.31
C PHE A 106 10.81 19.91 -13.55
N ASN A 107 9.67 20.55 -13.85
CA ASN A 107 9.50 21.43 -15.02
C ASN A 107 10.00 20.80 -16.34
N ILE A 108 9.73 19.50 -16.51
CA ILE A 108 9.90 18.76 -17.75
C ILE A 108 8.73 19.16 -18.67
N LYS A 109 8.99 19.42 -19.95
CA LYS A 109 7.96 19.87 -20.92
C LYS A 109 7.75 18.83 -22.01
N GLY A 110 6.64 18.92 -22.76
CA GLY A 110 6.41 18.05 -23.93
C GLY A 110 6.05 16.60 -23.62
N TYR A 111 5.75 16.27 -22.37
CA TYR A 111 5.53 14.89 -21.91
C TYR A 111 4.12 14.33 -22.15
N SER A 112 3.15 15.16 -22.55
CA SER A 112 1.72 14.80 -22.60
C SER A 112 1.38 13.65 -23.56
N ARG A 113 2.19 13.49 -24.63
CA ARG A 113 2.00 12.49 -25.68
C ARG A 113 2.44 11.08 -25.30
N PHE A 114 3.29 10.93 -24.29
CA PHE A 114 3.94 9.65 -23.98
C PHE A 114 3.00 8.67 -23.25
N LYS A 115 3.14 7.38 -23.54
CA LYS A 115 2.55 6.29 -22.74
C LYS A 115 3.36 6.08 -21.45
N LYS A 116 2.85 5.30 -20.49
CA LYS A 116 3.50 5.13 -19.17
C LYS A 116 4.98 4.75 -19.27
N GLY A 117 5.33 3.69 -19.99
CA GLY A 117 6.73 3.26 -20.14
C GLY A 117 7.61 4.31 -20.83
N GLU A 118 7.12 4.89 -21.94
CA GLU A 118 7.82 5.97 -22.64
C GLU A 118 8.01 7.22 -21.76
N LEU A 119 7.04 7.51 -20.89
CA LEU A 119 7.10 8.64 -19.97
C LEU A 119 8.16 8.42 -18.88
N ILE A 120 8.35 7.19 -18.41
CA ILE A 120 9.41 6.84 -17.46
C ILE A 120 10.78 7.11 -18.11
N GLU A 121 11.03 6.55 -19.29
CA GLU A 121 12.28 6.82 -20.02
C GLU A 121 12.48 8.31 -20.29
N TYR A 122 11.42 9.01 -20.70
CA TYR A 122 11.49 10.45 -20.94
C TYR A 122 11.84 11.26 -19.68
N ILE A 123 11.32 10.87 -18.52
CA ILE A 123 11.71 11.47 -17.23
C ILE A 123 13.18 11.21 -16.97
N LEU A 124 13.63 9.95 -17.08
CA LEU A 124 15.01 9.59 -16.82
C LEU A 124 15.99 10.33 -17.76
N ASP A 125 15.65 10.50 -19.04
CA ASP A 125 16.46 11.24 -20.01
C ASP A 125 16.46 12.76 -19.81
N SER A 126 15.47 13.28 -19.09
CA SER A 126 15.28 14.72 -18.89
C SER A 126 15.86 15.25 -17.57
N LEU A 127 16.37 14.36 -16.72
CA LEU A 127 16.91 14.68 -15.40
C LEU A 127 18.44 14.49 -15.37
N ALA A 128 19.14 15.40 -14.71
CA ALA A 128 20.54 15.25 -14.34
C ALA A 128 20.72 14.39 -13.07
N GLU A 129 21.95 13.96 -12.76
CA GLU A 129 22.25 13.12 -11.59
C GLU A 129 21.80 13.76 -10.27
N GLU A 130 22.01 15.06 -10.08
CA GLU A 130 21.55 15.75 -8.85
C GLU A 130 20.02 15.77 -8.75
N GLU A 131 19.32 15.74 -9.90
CA GLU A 131 17.87 15.68 -9.95
C GLU A 131 17.34 14.27 -9.68
N TYR A 132 18.09 13.23 -10.08
CA TYR A 132 17.79 11.86 -9.66
C TYR A 132 17.80 11.73 -8.14
N ARG A 133 18.84 12.25 -7.49
CA ARG A 133 18.95 12.24 -6.03
C ARG A 133 17.82 13.00 -5.36
N ARG A 134 17.47 14.17 -5.90
CA ARG A 134 16.32 14.95 -5.39
C ARG A 134 15.02 14.17 -5.54
N LEU A 135 14.77 13.56 -6.70
CA LEU A 135 13.58 12.74 -6.91
C LEU A 135 13.52 11.55 -5.93
N LEU A 136 14.64 10.88 -5.70
CA LEU A 136 14.74 9.82 -4.70
C LEU A 136 14.45 10.31 -3.29
N TYR A 137 15.01 11.46 -2.92
CA TYR A 137 14.76 12.09 -1.64
C TYR A 137 13.27 12.37 -1.43
N ASP A 138 12.64 13.01 -2.42
CA ASP A 138 11.25 13.47 -2.35
C ASP A 138 10.23 12.32 -2.42
N LYS A 139 10.50 11.26 -3.21
CA LYS A 139 9.48 10.29 -3.60
C LYS A 139 9.72 8.83 -3.19
N GLU A 140 10.95 8.42 -2.86
CA GLU A 140 11.24 7.01 -2.58
C GLU A 140 10.39 6.47 -1.42
N ILE A 141 10.40 7.14 -0.27
CA ILE A 141 9.65 6.66 0.91
C ILE A 141 8.15 6.60 0.63
N GLU A 142 7.58 7.60 -0.04
CA GLU A 142 6.16 7.65 -0.39
C GLU A 142 5.76 6.43 -1.24
N ILE A 143 6.51 6.17 -2.33
CA ILE A 143 6.24 5.09 -3.27
C ILE A 143 6.40 3.72 -2.61
N ILE A 144 7.48 3.55 -1.84
CA ILE A 144 7.77 2.28 -1.15
C ILE A 144 6.71 2.01 -0.08
N SER A 145 6.33 3.03 0.69
CA SER A 145 5.30 2.90 1.74
C SER A 145 3.96 2.48 1.16
N GLU A 146 3.54 3.05 0.03
CA GLU A 146 2.29 2.66 -0.62
C GLU A 146 2.33 1.22 -1.13
N GLY A 147 3.45 0.80 -1.73
CA GLY A 147 3.64 -0.59 -2.16
C GLY A 147 3.53 -1.59 -1.00
N ILE A 148 4.13 -1.26 0.16
CA ILE A 148 4.07 -2.06 1.39
C ILE A 148 2.65 -2.08 1.96
N ARG A 149 1.97 -0.93 2.00
CA ARG A 149 0.59 -0.82 2.48
C ARG A 149 -0.35 -1.74 1.71
N ILE A 150 -0.27 -1.73 0.37
CA ILE A 150 -1.07 -2.61 -0.49
C ILE A 150 -0.71 -4.08 -0.26
N ALA A 151 0.57 -4.40 -0.03
CA ALA A 151 0.98 -5.76 0.29
C ALA A 151 0.39 -6.25 1.63
N ILE A 152 0.36 -5.39 2.64
CA ILE A 152 -0.30 -5.68 3.92
C ILE A 152 -1.80 -5.88 3.73
N ASP A 153 -2.47 -5.04 2.94
CA ASP A 153 -3.90 -5.22 2.62
C ASP A 153 -4.16 -6.58 1.95
N LYS A 154 -3.25 -7.07 1.09
CA LYS A 154 -3.34 -8.43 0.51
C LYS A 154 -3.20 -9.52 1.56
N ILE A 155 -2.22 -9.40 2.46
CA ILE A 155 -1.99 -10.36 3.56
C ILE A 155 -3.20 -10.38 4.51
N GLN A 156 -3.80 -9.23 4.78
CA GLN A 156 -5.00 -9.08 5.60
C GLN A 156 -6.29 -9.42 4.86
N GLY A 157 -6.24 -9.76 3.57
CA GLY A 157 -7.41 -10.13 2.78
C GLY A 157 -8.36 -8.98 2.43
N LYS A 158 -7.93 -7.73 2.58
CA LYS A 158 -8.67 -6.49 2.26
C LYS A 158 -8.54 -6.09 0.79
N ASP A 159 -7.51 -6.57 0.11
CA ASP A 159 -7.32 -6.31 -1.32
C ASP A 159 -8.23 -7.19 -2.20
N ARG A 160 -8.47 -6.76 -3.45
CA ARG A 160 -9.28 -7.52 -4.42
C ARG A 160 -8.65 -8.83 -4.83
N GLU A 161 -7.34 -8.91 -4.73
CA GLU A 161 -6.55 -10.10 -5.03
C GLU A 161 -6.09 -10.75 -3.72
N SER A 162 -6.13 -12.08 -3.69
CA SER A 162 -5.82 -12.89 -2.52
C SER A 162 -4.58 -13.75 -2.75
N ILE A 163 -3.86 -14.07 -1.67
CA ILE A 163 -2.75 -15.02 -1.70
C ILE A 163 -3.34 -16.42 -1.79
N LYS A 164 -3.07 -17.13 -2.88
CA LYS A 164 -3.54 -18.50 -3.13
C LYS A 164 -2.57 -19.54 -2.56
N SER A 165 -1.27 -19.34 -2.74
CA SER A 165 -0.24 -20.22 -2.19
C SER A 165 1.11 -19.52 -2.09
N ILE A 166 1.91 -19.91 -1.09
CA ILE A 166 3.33 -19.55 -0.98
C ILE A 166 4.14 -20.84 -0.90
N LYS A 167 5.18 -20.95 -1.71
CA LYS A 167 6.08 -22.10 -1.77
C LYS A 167 7.53 -21.66 -1.69
N ILE A 168 8.34 -22.40 -0.94
CA ILE A 168 9.80 -22.31 -1.04
C ILE A 168 10.21 -23.33 -2.12
N VAL A 169 10.49 -22.87 -3.33
CA VAL A 169 10.84 -23.73 -4.47
C VAL A 169 12.31 -24.18 -4.42
N ASN A 170 13.16 -23.44 -3.71
CA ASN A 170 14.53 -23.85 -3.40
C ASN A 170 14.98 -23.28 -2.05
N LYS A 171 15.10 -24.14 -1.04
CA LYS A 171 15.46 -23.75 0.33
C LYS A 171 16.88 -23.22 0.44
N ASP A 172 17.84 -23.79 -0.27
CA ASP A 172 19.25 -23.36 -0.21
C ASP A 172 19.46 -22.01 -0.89
N LYS A 173 18.60 -21.67 -1.85
CA LYS A 173 18.65 -20.39 -2.58
C LYS A 173 17.68 -19.35 -2.04
N HIS A 174 16.86 -19.69 -1.05
CA HIS A 174 15.77 -18.86 -0.54
C HIS A 174 14.80 -18.43 -1.65
N ASP A 175 14.55 -19.33 -2.61
CA ASP A 175 13.65 -19.05 -3.73
C ASP A 175 12.20 -19.24 -3.29
N VAL A 176 11.42 -18.17 -3.38
CA VAL A 176 10.01 -18.13 -2.98
C VAL A 176 9.14 -17.87 -4.20
N GLU A 177 8.12 -18.70 -4.38
CA GLU A 177 7.07 -18.51 -5.36
C GLU A 177 5.75 -18.23 -4.65
N ILE A 178 5.05 -17.18 -5.06
CA ILE A 178 3.75 -16.80 -4.52
C ILE A 178 2.76 -16.69 -5.66
N VAL A 179 1.65 -17.42 -5.52
CA VAL A 179 0.54 -17.35 -6.45
C VAL A 179 -0.55 -16.48 -5.83
N PHE A 180 -0.96 -15.48 -6.57
CA PHE A 180 -2.07 -14.60 -6.25
C PHE A 180 -3.25 -14.88 -7.18
N SER A 181 -4.46 -14.73 -6.66
CA SER A 181 -5.69 -14.96 -7.42
C SER A 181 -6.66 -13.81 -7.27
N GLY A 182 -7.12 -13.28 -8.40
CA GLY A 182 -8.23 -12.35 -8.52
C GLY A 182 -9.46 -13.02 -9.14
N MET A 183 -10.50 -12.24 -9.45
CA MET A 183 -11.79 -12.78 -9.92
C MET A 183 -11.67 -13.61 -11.21
N ASN A 184 -10.78 -13.23 -12.13
CA ASN A 184 -10.60 -13.88 -13.44
C ASN A 184 -9.13 -13.97 -13.89
N TRP A 185 -8.18 -13.87 -12.96
CA TRP A 185 -6.75 -13.90 -13.29
C TRP A 185 -5.94 -14.48 -12.14
N GLU A 186 -4.75 -14.96 -12.48
CA GLU A 186 -3.73 -15.38 -11.53
C GLU A 186 -2.44 -14.65 -11.84
N ILE A 187 -1.66 -14.34 -10.80
CA ILE A 187 -0.35 -13.71 -10.92
C ILE A 187 0.63 -14.59 -10.15
N VAL A 188 1.72 -14.98 -10.80
CA VAL A 188 2.84 -15.62 -10.13
C VAL A 188 3.91 -14.57 -9.85
N SER A 189 4.46 -14.60 -8.64
CA SER A 189 5.58 -13.78 -8.23
C SER A 189 6.68 -14.67 -7.68
N PHE A 190 7.86 -14.52 -8.24
CA PHE A 190 9.09 -15.16 -7.80
C PHE A 190 9.99 -14.13 -7.11
N LEU A 191 10.61 -14.52 -6.00
CA LEU A 191 11.59 -13.70 -5.29
C LEU A 191 12.67 -14.58 -4.64
N SER A 192 13.92 -14.16 -4.77
CA SER A 192 15.08 -14.82 -4.16
C SER A 192 16.00 -13.76 -3.56
N ILE A 193 16.03 -13.71 -2.22
CA ILE A 193 16.86 -12.78 -1.44
C ILE A 193 17.91 -13.59 -0.68
N ARG A 194 19.18 -13.30 -0.97
CA ARG A 194 20.37 -13.88 -0.35
C ARG A 194 21.38 -12.77 -0.08
N GLU A 195 22.36 -13.05 0.77
CA GLU A 195 23.46 -12.12 1.04
C GLU A 195 24.14 -11.61 -0.24
N GLN A 196 24.31 -12.47 -1.25
CA GLN A 196 25.02 -12.11 -2.49
C GLN A 196 24.21 -11.23 -3.45
N ASN A 197 22.88 -11.12 -3.27
CA ASN A 197 22.02 -10.33 -4.15
C ASN A 197 21.05 -9.43 -3.36
N ILE A 198 21.28 -9.18 -2.08
CA ILE A 198 20.40 -8.39 -1.21
C ILE A 198 20.25 -6.94 -1.69
N ASN A 199 21.26 -6.44 -2.41
CA ASN A 199 21.29 -5.12 -3.03
C ASN A 199 20.52 -5.03 -4.35
N ASN A 200 20.18 -6.17 -4.97
CA ASN A 200 19.33 -6.28 -6.14
C ASN A 200 18.80 -7.72 -6.29
N PRO A 201 17.75 -8.09 -5.53
CA PRO A 201 17.27 -9.47 -5.49
C PRO A 201 16.79 -9.95 -6.85
N MET A 202 16.99 -11.24 -7.09
CA MET A 202 16.41 -11.89 -8.25
C MET A 202 14.91 -11.97 -8.03
N ARG A 203 14.15 -11.41 -8.97
CA ARG A 203 12.71 -11.29 -8.88
C ARG A 203 12.11 -11.39 -10.27
N ASP A 204 10.92 -11.98 -10.33
CA ASP A 204 10.10 -12.02 -11.52
C ASP A 204 8.64 -11.98 -11.09
N CYS A 205 7.77 -11.35 -11.86
CA CYS A 205 6.37 -11.24 -11.50
C CYS A 205 5.53 -10.96 -12.75
N ASP A 206 4.46 -11.72 -12.93
CA ASP A 206 3.59 -11.58 -14.10
C ASP A 206 2.78 -10.28 -14.11
N CYS A 207 2.76 -9.55 -12.99
CA CYS A 207 2.05 -8.29 -12.91
C CYS A 207 2.75 -7.20 -13.73
N ARG A 208 1.98 -6.24 -14.24
CA ARG A 208 2.49 -5.16 -15.10
C ARG A 208 3.66 -4.38 -14.47
N ILE A 209 3.66 -4.18 -13.16
CA ILE A 209 4.71 -3.45 -12.46
C ILE A 209 5.95 -4.32 -12.30
N GLY A 210 5.77 -5.54 -11.76
CA GLY A 210 6.86 -6.46 -11.44
C GLY A 210 7.55 -7.04 -12.69
N GLY A 211 6.82 -7.27 -13.78
CA GLY A 211 7.39 -7.71 -15.06
C GLY A 211 8.27 -6.65 -15.74
N ASN A 212 8.25 -5.40 -15.23
CA ASN A 212 9.18 -4.34 -15.59
C ASN A 212 10.19 -4.06 -14.45
N MET A 213 10.41 -5.03 -13.56
CA MET A 213 11.30 -4.96 -12.40
C MET A 213 10.90 -3.95 -11.31
N GLY A 214 9.69 -3.40 -11.38
CA GLY A 214 9.18 -2.43 -10.41
C GLY A 214 8.83 -3.03 -9.05
N PHE A 215 8.74 -2.17 -8.03
CA PHE A 215 8.34 -2.55 -6.67
C PHE A 215 6.81 -2.70 -6.56
N CYS A 216 6.29 -3.79 -7.09
CA CYS A 216 4.87 -4.15 -6.96
C CYS A 216 4.53 -4.63 -5.54
N SER A 217 3.25 -4.64 -5.19
CA SER A 217 2.80 -5.20 -3.90
C SER A 217 3.07 -6.70 -3.79
N HIS A 218 3.15 -7.45 -4.89
CA HIS A 218 3.55 -8.87 -4.89
C HIS A 218 5.00 -9.06 -4.42
N PHE A 219 5.91 -8.21 -4.90
CA PHE A 219 7.30 -8.17 -4.43
C PHE A 219 7.36 -7.93 -2.93
N TRP A 220 6.56 -6.98 -2.41
CA TRP A 220 6.53 -6.68 -0.98
C TRP A 220 5.93 -7.79 -0.13
N VAL A 221 4.93 -8.53 -0.61
CA VAL A 221 4.46 -9.75 0.08
C VAL A 221 5.60 -10.77 0.17
N GLY A 222 6.32 -11.01 -0.94
CA GLY A 222 7.49 -11.90 -0.95
C GLY A 222 8.62 -11.42 -0.03
N PHE A 223 8.86 -10.11 0.01
CA PHE A 223 9.84 -9.48 0.90
C PHE A 223 9.51 -9.71 2.37
N ILE A 224 8.26 -9.42 2.77
CA ILE A 224 7.78 -9.62 4.15
C ILE A 224 7.85 -11.10 4.51
N PHE A 225 7.41 -11.99 3.63
CA PHE A 225 7.51 -13.43 3.83
C PHE A 225 8.97 -13.87 4.06
N SER A 226 9.88 -13.47 3.17
CA SER A 226 11.30 -13.85 3.25
C SER A 226 11.97 -13.32 4.53
N LEU A 227 11.61 -12.10 4.94
CA LEU A 227 12.08 -11.52 6.20
C LEU A 227 11.55 -12.30 7.42
N LYS A 228 10.25 -12.62 7.44
CA LYS A 228 9.63 -13.40 8.53
C LYS A 228 10.13 -14.85 8.60
N GLN A 229 10.51 -15.43 7.46
CA GLN A 229 11.13 -16.75 7.37
C GLN A 229 12.61 -16.74 7.82
N GLY A 230 13.21 -15.56 7.98
CA GLY A 230 14.61 -15.41 8.41
C GLY A 230 15.62 -15.60 7.28
N PHE A 231 15.23 -15.42 6.01
CA PHE A 231 16.13 -15.54 4.86
C PHE A 231 17.15 -14.40 4.74
N PHE A 232 16.87 -13.27 5.38
CA PHE A 232 17.79 -12.15 5.52
C PHE A 232 17.39 -11.34 6.76
N ASN A 233 18.32 -10.53 7.31
CA ASN A 233 17.97 -9.57 8.35
C ASN A 233 17.61 -8.23 7.72
N ARG A 234 16.67 -7.53 8.37
CA ARG A 234 16.27 -6.17 7.97
C ARG A 234 17.47 -5.23 7.85
N ALA A 235 18.45 -5.34 8.75
CA ALA A 235 19.63 -4.49 8.81
C ALA A 235 20.56 -4.67 7.58
N ASP A 236 20.49 -5.82 6.91
CA ASP A 236 21.32 -6.14 5.75
C ASP A 236 20.70 -5.59 4.45
N TRP A 237 19.45 -5.09 4.50
CA TRP A 237 18.75 -4.59 3.31
C TRP A 237 19.28 -3.23 2.86
N THR A 238 19.79 -3.18 1.65
CA THR A 238 20.39 -1.97 1.08
C THR A 238 19.70 -1.45 -0.17
N LEU A 239 18.83 -2.23 -0.84
CA LEU A 239 18.27 -1.82 -2.14
C LEU A 239 17.36 -0.58 -2.03
N THR A 240 16.55 -0.46 -0.97
CA THR A 240 15.60 0.66 -0.80
C THR A 240 15.58 1.16 0.65
N ARG A 241 15.20 2.43 0.83
CA ARG A 241 14.77 2.90 2.16
C ARG A 241 13.39 2.27 2.48
N LEU A 242 13.17 1.88 3.73
CA LEU A 242 11.83 1.50 4.23
C LEU A 242 11.32 2.59 5.17
N PRO A 243 10.00 2.75 5.32
CA PRO A 243 9.44 3.69 6.30
C PRO A 243 9.86 3.33 7.73
N GLU A 244 9.99 4.34 8.59
CA GLU A 244 10.48 4.17 9.97
C GLU A 244 9.59 3.21 10.80
N ASN A 245 8.29 3.22 10.56
CA ASN A 245 7.31 2.36 11.22
C ASN A 245 7.17 0.96 10.56
N PHE A 246 8.06 0.57 9.64
CA PHE A 246 7.96 -0.70 8.92
C PHE A 246 7.84 -1.92 9.84
N GLU A 247 8.66 -1.99 10.89
CA GLU A 247 8.64 -3.13 11.82
C GLU A 247 7.32 -3.26 12.58
N GLU A 248 6.74 -2.12 12.97
CA GLU A 248 5.43 -2.06 13.63
C GLU A 248 4.34 -2.56 12.68
N LEU A 249 4.37 -2.12 11.42
CA LEU A 249 3.40 -2.49 10.38
C LEU A 249 3.34 -3.99 10.13
N ILE A 250 4.45 -4.71 10.28
CA ILE A 250 4.51 -6.15 10.02
C ILE A 250 4.56 -6.99 11.31
N GLN A 251 4.50 -6.39 12.49
CA GLN A 251 4.72 -7.08 13.78
C GLN A 251 3.74 -8.25 13.99
N THR A 252 2.48 -8.04 13.63
CA THR A 252 1.36 -8.96 13.82
C THR A 252 1.28 -10.05 12.73
N ILE A 253 2.01 -9.87 11.63
CA ILE A 253 2.11 -10.83 10.53
C ILE A 253 3.00 -12.00 10.95
N LYS A 254 2.47 -13.22 10.78
CA LYS A 254 3.12 -14.50 11.07
C LYS A 254 3.04 -15.42 9.86
N ILE A 255 4.00 -16.34 9.79
CA ILE A 255 3.95 -17.46 8.85
C ILE A 255 3.39 -18.65 9.63
N ASP A 256 2.31 -19.23 9.12
CA ASP A 256 1.74 -20.46 9.65
C ASP A 256 2.01 -21.59 8.65
N GLU A 257 2.67 -22.65 9.12
CA GLU A 257 2.89 -23.90 8.41
C GLU A 257 1.63 -24.77 8.50
N THR A 258 0.58 -24.41 7.76
CA THR A 258 -0.63 -25.26 7.70
C THR A 258 -0.40 -26.40 6.71
N GLY A 259 -0.21 -27.61 7.25
CA GLY A 259 -0.05 -28.86 6.50
C GLY A 259 -1.23 -29.18 5.59
N ALA A 260 -0.97 -29.23 4.29
CA ALA A 260 -1.69 -30.15 3.41
C ALA A 260 -1.27 -31.59 3.80
N PRO A 261 -2.17 -32.59 3.76
CA PRO A 261 -1.77 -33.97 3.97
C PRO A 261 -0.69 -34.32 2.96
N ALA A 262 0.34 -35.01 3.42
CA ALA A 262 1.44 -35.51 2.61
C ALA A 262 0.90 -36.27 1.38
N SER A 263 0.70 -35.56 0.26
CA SER A 263 0.84 -36.14 -1.06
C SER A 263 2.33 -36.34 -1.27
N GLU A 264 2.70 -37.43 -1.94
CA GLU A 264 4.07 -37.94 -2.12
C GLU A 264 5.04 -37.02 -2.90
N THR A 265 4.75 -35.73 -2.99
CA THR A 265 5.64 -34.66 -3.42
C THR A 265 5.78 -33.67 -2.26
N SER A 266 6.94 -33.69 -1.62
CA SER A 266 7.33 -32.95 -0.42
C SER A 266 7.46 -31.43 -0.64
N GLU A 267 6.40 -30.77 -1.11
CA GLU A 267 6.38 -29.31 -1.25
C GLU A 267 5.77 -28.70 0.02
N GLU A 268 6.61 -28.04 0.83
CA GLU A 268 6.19 -27.24 1.99
C GLU A 268 5.34 -26.06 1.48
N ASN A 269 4.02 -26.11 1.70
CA ASN A 269 3.11 -25.00 1.43
C ASN A 269 2.99 -24.13 2.68
N PHE A 270 3.20 -22.84 2.52
CA PHE A 270 3.14 -21.85 3.60
C PHE A 270 1.90 -20.97 3.46
N SER A 271 1.43 -20.48 4.61
CA SER A 271 0.45 -19.40 4.69
C SER A 271 1.06 -18.21 5.43
N ILE A 272 0.75 -17.00 4.98
CA ILE A 272 1.10 -15.76 5.68
C ILE A 272 -0.21 -15.13 6.16
N VAL A 273 -0.27 -14.85 7.46
CA VAL A 273 -1.49 -14.41 8.13
C VAL A 273 -1.20 -13.29 9.10
N ASP A 274 -2.13 -12.35 9.22
CA ASP A 274 -2.07 -11.30 10.22
C ASP A 274 -2.98 -11.66 11.41
N LYS A 275 -2.36 -12.06 12.53
CA LYS A 275 -3.09 -12.59 13.70
C LYS A 275 -3.89 -11.54 14.46
N SER A 276 -3.63 -10.25 14.24
CA SER A 276 -4.43 -9.19 14.88
C SER A 276 -5.73 -8.90 14.15
N THR A 277 -5.96 -9.47 12.97
CA THR A 277 -7.20 -9.22 12.22
C THR A 277 -8.35 -10.08 12.73
N GLU A 278 -9.54 -9.50 12.78
CA GLU A 278 -10.77 -10.25 13.04
C GLU A 278 -10.98 -11.36 12.00
N ASP A 279 -10.61 -11.09 10.74
CA ASP A 279 -10.62 -12.08 9.67
C ASP A 279 -9.79 -13.33 10.00
N PHE A 280 -8.64 -13.19 10.66
CA PHE A 280 -7.86 -14.34 11.13
C PHE A 280 -8.61 -15.12 12.22
N GLN A 281 -9.18 -14.43 13.20
CA GLN A 281 -9.95 -15.09 14.26
C GLN A 281 -11.18 -15.82 13.69
N LEU A 282 -11.85 -15.19 12.71
CA LEU A 282 -13.03 -15.70 12.02
C LEU A 282 -12.71 -16.83 11.03
N ALA A 283 -11.48 -16.90 10.50
CA ALA A 283 -11.06 -17.95 9.58
C ALA A 283 -11.22 -19.36 10.17
N ALA A 284 -10.95 -19.53 11.47
CA ALA A 284 -11.16 -20.80 12.17
C ALA A 284 -12.64 -21.24 12.20
N TYR A 285 -13.57 -20.32 11.98
CA TYR A 285 -15.02 -20.54 11.98
C TYR A 285 -15.62 -20.57 10.57
N ASN A 286 -14.81 -20.38 9.52
CA ASN A 286 -15.30 -20.36 8.14
C ASN A 286 -16.04 -21.66 7.77
N GLY A 287 -17.25 -21.52 7.23
CA GLY A 287 -18.13 -22.64 6.89
C GLY A 287 -18.80 -23.33 8.07
N LYS A 288 -18.50 -22.92 9.32
CA LYS A 288 -19.02 -23.56 10.54
C LYS A 288 -20.30 -22.88 11.01
N ALA A 289 -21.14 -23.67 11.69
CA ALA A 289 -22.29 -23.14 12.40
C ALA A 289 -21.82 -22.48 13.71
N ILE A 290 -22.20 -21.23 13.92
CA ILE A 290 -21.81 -20.44 15.09
C ILE A 290 -23.04 -19.90 15.82
N THR A 291 -22.81 -19.48 17.05
CA THR A 291 -23.76 -18.75 17.87
C THR A 291 -23.14 -17.40 18.21
N VAL A 292 -23.87 -16.33 17.90
CA VAL A 292 -23.61 -15.00 18.44
C VAL A 292 -24.39 -14.92 19.74
N TYR A 293 -23.66 -14.86 20.85
CA TYR A 293 -24.23 -14.81 22.20
C TYR A 293 -24.63 -13.39 22.58
N GLU A 294 -23.87 -12.40 22.09
CA GLU A 294 -24.10 -10.98 22.26
C GLU A 294 -23.51 -10.22 21.07
N GLY A 295 -24.14 -9.12 20.69
CA GLY A 295 -23.66 -8.19 19.68
C GLY A 295 -24.65 -7.05 19.48
N ILE A 296 -24.16 -5.81 19.41
CA ILE A 296 -25.00 -4.60 19.33
C ILE A 296 -25.07 -4.13 17.89
N ILE A 297 -26.27 -3.92 17.34
CA ILE A 297 -26.41 -3.35 16.00
C ILE A 297 -25.85 -1.92 16.00
N ASP A 298 -24.76 -1.68 15.27
CA ASP A 298 -24.20 -0.35 15.06
C ASP A 298 -24.67 0.26 13.74
N ALA A 299 -24.74 -0.51 12.66
CA ALA A 299 -25.24 -0.04 11.38
C ALA A 299 -26.22 -1.03 10.73
N ILE A 300 -27.09 -0.49 9.88
CA ILE A 300 -28.07 -1.25 9.10
C ILE A 300 -28.06 -0.69 7.69
N GLU A 301 -27.79 -1.55 6.71
CA GLU A 301 -27.84 -1.21 5.30
C GLU A 301 -28.84 -2.12 4.57
N LYS A 302 -29.80 -1.51 3.86
CA LYS A 302 -30.70 -2.24 2.95
C LYS A 302 -30.00 -2.45 1.61
N LYS A 303 -29.97 -3.68 1.13
CA LYS A 303 -29.45 -4.06 -0.19
C LYS A 303 -30.55 -4.71 -1.03
N GLU A 304 -30.50 -4.42 -2.33
CA GLU A 304 -31.37 -5.03 -3.33
C GLU A 304 -30.48 -5.70 -4.38
N GLN A 305 -30.79 -6.95 -4.71
CA GLN A 305 -30.07 -7.72 -5.71
C GLN A 305 -31.05 -8.28 -6.72
N GLU A 306 -30.92 -7.88 -7.97
CA GLU A 306 -31.66 -8.46 -9.09
C GLU A 306 -30.86 -9.62 -9.69
N PHE A 307 -31.48 -10.80 -9.75
CA PHE A 307 -30.91 -11.95 -10.44
C PHE A 307 -32.00 -12.64 -11.26
N GLN A 308 -31.79 -12.72 -12.58
CA GLN A 308 -32.74 -13.32 -13.53
C GLN A 308 -34.17 -12.75 -13.41
N GLY A 309 -34.30 -11.44 -13.15
CA GLY A 309 -35.59 -10.75 -13.02
C GLY A 309 -36.27 -10.90 -11.65
N VAL A 310 -35.64 -11.60 -10.69
CA VAL A 310 -36.10 -11.67 -9.29
C VAL A 310 -35.31 -10.68 -8.45
N ILE A 311 -36.00 -9.72 -7.85
CA ILE A 311 -35.41 -8.78 -6.89
C ILE A 311 -35.45 -9.41 -5.51
N THR A 312 -34.27 -9.65 -4.94
CA THR A 312 -34.11 -10.10 -3.55
C THR A 312 -33.67 -8.93 -2.69
N VAL A 313 -34.45 -8.61 -1.66
CA VAL A 313 -34.09 -7.62 -0.65
C VAL A 313 -33.47 -8.32 0.56
N TYR A 314 -32.37 -7.77 1.05
CA TYR A 314 -31.74 -8.22 2.29
C TYR A 314 -31.13 -7.04 3.05
N TYR A 315 -30.87 -7.26 4.33
CA TYR A 315 -30.24 -6.27 5.21
C TYR A 315 -28.86 -6.75 5.63
N LEU A 316 -27.87 -5.87 5.53
CA LEU A 316 -26.56 -6.03 6.14
C LEU A 316 -26.56 -5.29 7.47
N LEU A 317 -26.18 -5.98 8.54
CA LEU A 317 -26.00 -5.39 9.86
C LEU A 317 -24.52 -5.43 10.21
N ASP A 318 -24.05 -4.34 10.79
CA ASP A 318 -22.76 -4.27 11.45
C ASP A 318 -23.03 -4.42 12.94
N LEU A 319 -22.54 -5.51 13.54
CA LEU A 319 -22.60 -5.71 14.98
C LEU A 319 -21.28 -5.31 15.61
N LYS A 320 -21.33 -4.59 16.73
CA LYS A 320 -20.16 -4.32 17.57
C LYS A 320 -20.23 -5.01 18.92
N ASP A 321 -19.10 -5.06 19.63
CA ASP A 321 -18.97 -5.67 20.96
C ASP A 321 -19.50 -7.11 20.95
N VAL A 322 -19.00 -7.91 20.00
CA VAL A 322 -19.58 -9.19 19.63
C VAL A 322 -18.92 -10.33 20.38
N LYS A 323 -19.73 -11.18 21.03
CA LYS A 323 -19.29 -12.46 21.61
C LYS A 323 -19.82 -13.61 20.79
N LEU A 324 -18.92 -14.41 20.22
CA LEU A 324 -19.30 -15.56 19.40
C LEU A 324 -18.52 -16.83 19.74
N GLY A 325 -19.11 -17.97 19.39
CA GLY A 325 -18.45 -19.27 19.48
C GLY A 325 -19.10 -20.30 18.56
N LEU A 326 -18.55 -21.52 18.55
CA LEU A 326 -19.17 -22.62 17.82
C LEU A 326 -20.57 -22.91 18.36
N ARG A 327 -21.48 -23.29 17.47
CA ARG A 327 -22.83 -23.68 17.87
C ARG A 327 -22.79 -25.01 18.62
N VAL A 328 -23.05 -24.95 19.92
CA VAL A 328 -23.17 -26.14 20.79
C VAL A 328 -24.53 -26.81 20.61
N LYS A 329 -24.58 -28.14 20.75
CA LYS A 329 -25.83 -28.91 20.66
C LYS A 329 -26.55 -28.94 22.00
N LYS A 330 -25.80 -29.00 23.10
CA LYS A 330 -26.34 -29.02 24.47
C LYS A 330 -25.79 -27.86 25.29
N LYS A 331 -26.60 -27.33 26.20
CA LYS A 331 -26.19 -26.23 27.10
C LYS A 331 -25.01 -26.62 28.00
N SER A 332 -24.86 -27.90 28.33
CA SER A 332 -23.73 -28.42 29.11
C SER A 332 -22.39 -28.42 28.38
N GLU A 333 -22.40 -28.29 27.05
CA GLU A 333 -21.20 -28.20 26.21
C GLU A 333 -20.72 -26.75 26.05
N PHE A 334 -21.50 -25.77 26.52
CA PHE A 334 -21.11 -24.38 26.49
C PHE A 334 -20.00 -24.12 27.52
N ARG A 335 -18.90 -23.53 27.05
CA ARG A 335 -17.84 -23.00 27.88
C ARG A 335 -17.58 -21.56 27.47
N GLU A 336 -17.53 -20.67 28.46
CA GLU A 336 -17.32 -19.25 28.21
C GLU A 336 -15.90 -18.96 27.68
N GLU A 337 -14.93 -19.78 28.07
CA GLU A 337 -13.54 -19.75 27.58
C GLU A 337 -13.38 -20.10 26.09
N ASP A 338 -14.38 -20.72 25.46
CA ASP A 338 -14.36 -21.05 24.02
C ASP A 338 -14.92 -19.91 23.14
N LEU A 339 -15.31 -18.78 23.77
CA LEU A 339 -15.82 -17.60 23.07
C LEU A 339 -14.69 -16.68 22.64
N ILE A 340 -14.91 -16.00 21.52
CA ILE A 340 -14.07 -14.89 21.08
C ILE A 340 -14.87 -13.59 21.13
N ASP A 341 -14.17 -12.51 21.48
CA ASP A 341 -14.65 -11.14 21.42
C ASP A 341 -14.18 -10.50 20.12
N LEU A 342 -15.09 -9.86 19.40
CA LEU A 342 -14.81 -9.09 18.19
C LEU A 342 -15.35 -7.67 18.31
N ASP A 343 -14.63 -6.71 17.75
CA ASP A 343 -15.06 -5.32 17.71
C ASP A 343 -16.16 -5.13 16.66
N LEU A 344 -16.10 -5.88 15.56
CA LEU A 344 -17.04 -5.80 14.45
C LEU A 344 -17.39 -7.19 13.88
N LEU A 345 -18.67 -7.39 13.51
CA LEU A 345 -19.11 -8.57 12.78
C LEU A 345 -20.26 -8.25 11.83
N ASN A 346 -20.09 -8.63 10.56
CA ASN A 346 -21.10 -8.44 9.54
C ASN A 346 -22.14 -9.57 9.57
N VAL A 347 -23.41 -9.21 9.39
CA VAL A 347 -24.54 -10.15 9.42
C VAL A 347 -25.49 -9.86 8.26
N ARG A 348 -25.86 -10.90 7.50
CA ARG A 348 -26.88 -10.81 6.46
C ARG A 348 -28.20 -11.38 6.95
N LEU A 349 -29.24 -10.55 6.95
CA LEU A 349 -30.62 -10.96 7.26
C LEU A 349 -31.51 -10.88 6.02
N SER A 350 -32.47 -11.79 5.93
CA SER A 350 -33.57 -11.64 4.97
C SER A 350 -34.49 -10.49 5.41
N GLU A 351 -35.14 -9.85 4.44
CA GLU A 351 -36.12 -8.78 4.68
C GLU A 351 -37.16 -9.19 5.72
N ARG A 352 -37.78 -10.36 5.54
CA ARG A 352 -38.75 -10.90 6.49
C ARG A 352 -38.19 -11.01 7.92
N LEU A 353 -36.99 -11.57 8.09
CA LEU A 353 -36.44 -11.77 9.43
C LEU A 353 -36.10 -10.45 10.12
N PHE A 354 -35.66 -9.45 9.35
CA PHE A 354 -35.42 -8.10 9.83
C PHE A 354 -36.72 -7.42 10.30
N GLU A 355 -37.76 -7.46 9.46
CA GLU A 355 -39.06 -6.84 9.73
C GLU A 355 -39.82 -7.52 10.87
N ASP A 356 -39.86 -8.86 10.88
CA ASP A 356 -40.57 -9.66 11.90
C ASP A 356 -40.02 -9.39 13.32
N ASN A 357 -38.76 -8.96 13.44
CA ASN A 357 -38.11 -8.65 14.72
C ASN A 357 -38.01 -7.14 15.00
N ASN A 358 -38.45 -6.27 14.09
CA ASN A 358 -38.42 -4.80 14.22
C ASN A 358 -37.04 -4.28 14.67
N LEU A 359 -35.98 -4.79 14.04
CA LEU A 359 -34.60 -4.52 14.44
C LEU A 359 -34.22 -3.07 14.20
N LYS A 360 -33.51 -2.47 15.16
CA LYS A 360 -33.04 -1.09 15.12
C LYS A 360 -31.62 -0.99 15.66
N ARG A 361 -30.90 0.06 15.22
CA ARG A 361 -29.60 0.41 15.80
C ARG A 361 -29.69 0.47 17.33
N GLY A 362 -28.69 -0.11 17.99
CA GLY A 362 -28.61 -0.23 19.44
C GLY A 362 -29.24 -1.51 20.01
N ASN A 363 -30.00 -2.29 19.23
CA ASN A 363 -30.50 -3.58 19.72
C ASN A 363 -29.35 -4.56 19.96
N LYS A 364 -29.39 -5.24 21.12
CA LYS A 364 -28.52 -6.37 21.43
C LYS A 364 -29.13 -7.65 20.87
N LEU A 365 -28.35 -8.42 20.13
CA LEU A 365 -28.83 -9.61 19.43
C LEU A 365 -28.17 -10.88 19.95
N LYS A 366 -28.96 -11.95 19.95
CA LYS A 366 -28.50 -13.34 20.08
C LYS A 366 -29.12 -14.20 19.00
N PHE A 367 -28.30 -14.93 18.25
CA PHE A 367 -28.78 -15.80 17.18
C PHE A 367 -27.77 -16.88 16.80
N ASN A 368 -28.25 -17.85 16.02
CA ASN A 368 -27.42 -18.86 15.38
C ASN A 368 -27.36 -18.58 13.89
N GLY A 369 -26.21 -18.83 13.30
CA GLY A 369 -26.03 -18.76 11.85
C GLY A 369 -24.87 -19.62 11.38
N ARG A 370 -24.50 -19.44 10.13
CA ARG A 370 -23.29 -20.00 9.54
C ARG A 370 -22.38 -18.84 9.16
N LEU A 371 -21.14 -18.87 9.62
CA LEU A 371 -20.15 -17.90 9.21
C LEU A 371 -19.54 -18.38 7.89
N ASP A 372 -19.60 -17.55 6.87
CA ASP A 372 -18.96 -17.82 5.58
C ASP A 372 -18.21 -16.56 5.13
N ARG A 373 -17.05 -16.70 4.49
CA ARG A 373 -16.43 -15.58 3.78
C ARG A 373 -17.23 -15.29 2.51
N ASP A 374 -17.76 -14.07 2.39
CA ASP A 374 -18.51 -13.68 1.20
C ASP A 374 -17.54 -13.26 0.08
N ASP A 375 -17.56 -13.98 -1.03
CA ASP A 375 -16.65 -13.72 -2.15
C ASP A 375 -16.88 -12.37 -2.82
N PHE A 376 -18.09 -11.80 -2.72
CA PHE A 376 -18.44 -10.53 -3.33
C PHE A 376 -18.10 -9.36 -2.42
N LEU A 377 -18.47 -9.45 -1.14
CA LEU A 377 -18.21 -8.42 -0.14
C LEU A 377 -16.80 -8.50 0.47
N LYS A 378 -16.05 -9.58 0.19
CA LYS A 378 -14.68 -9.85 0.67
C LYS A 378 -14.52 -9.79 2.20
N MET A 379 -15.59 -10.08 2.92
CA MET A 379 -15.63 -10.06 4.39
C MET A 379 -16.25 -11.35 4.92
N TYR A 380 -15.92 -11.70 6.15
CA TYR A 380 -16.68 -12.71 6.89
C TYR A 380 -18.07 -12.18 7.24
N ILE A 381 -19.08 -12.97 6.95
CA ILE A 381 -20.47 -12.60 7.20
C ILE A 381 -21.25 -13.80 7.74
N ILE A 382 -22.15 -13.55 8.68
CA ILE A 382 -23.08 -14.57 9.14
C ILE A 382 -24.28 -14.61 8.20
N LYS A 383 -24.57 -15.79 7.67
CA LYS A 383 -25.75 -16.10 6.84
C LYS A 383 -26.57 -17.21 7.48
N ASN A 384 -27.69 -17.56 6.83
CA ASN A 384 -28.57 -18.68 7.20
C ASN A 384 -29.16 -18.57 8.62
N ILE A 385 -29.42 -17.34 9.06
CA ILE A 385 -30.06 -17.07 10.35
C ILE A 385 -31.55 -17.34 10.22
N ARG A 386 -32.09 -18.17 11.13
CA ARG A 386 -33.52 -18.57 11.10
C ARG A 386 -34.34 -17.92 12.21
N LYS A 387 -33.69 -17.50 13.29
CA LYS A 387 -34.33 -16.91 14.45
C LYS A 387 -33.36 -15.96 15.13
N ILE A 388 -33.86 -14.82 15.56
CA ILE A 388 -33.15 -13.82 16.34
C ILE A 388 -33.84 -13.69 17.69
N THR A 389 -33.06 -13.45 18.73
CA THR A 389 -33.55 -13.01 20.03
C THR A 389 -32.98 -11.63 20.27
N VAL A 390 -33.86 -10.63 20.39
CA VAL A 390 -33.47 -9.30 20.86
C VAL A 390 -33.34 -9.39 22.38
N LEU A 391 -32.15 -9.10 22.89
CA LEU A 391 -31.87 -9.05 24.31
C LEU A 391 -32.32 -7.68 24.80
N ASN A 392 -33.33 -7.64 25.66
CA ASN A 392 -33.70 -6.41 26.35
C ASN A 392 -32.68 -6.18 27.48
N GLU A 393 -32.24 -4.94 27.66
CA GLU A 393 -31.44 -4.53 28.83
C GLU A 393 -32.21 -4.69 30.14
#